data_AF-A0A1F4TJI4-F1
#
_entry.id   AF-A0A1F4TJI4-F1
#
_cell.length_a   1.000
_cell.length_b   1.000
_cell.length_c   1.000
_cell.angle_alpha   90.00
_cell.angle_beta   90.00
_cell.angle_gamma   90.00
#
_symmetry.space_group_name_H-M   'P 1'
#
loop_
_entity.id
_entity.type
_entity.pdbx_description
1 polymer ?
#
loop_
_entity_poly.entity_id
_entity_poly.type
_entity_poly.pdbx_seq_one_letter_code
_entity_poly.pdbx_strand_id
1 'polypeptide(L)'
;MTGFLIGQIFYSPGSQGSSGVTNTCQPMVDKDFPDVAPALDYIMKAKSTPVNPTLAFGYTHREDYAHRSAIEAFASDIVPWLAKNRYDDIVLEIFPQGEATDPLEKEIASFNQTGKIGQEMKQFINVVDKKNFEFLLMMLWIHGIKIHSGGVDYENINNTILHPNMTSQEVDQIRREVARNTAGRISALRGQGKKTASLNGCLHTDIYPTPKSLPANFVRHLPVSFGKGVVEVDLTIPEISTKGNAYEDLPLSKQCQWKEFIPNSGMRLVSEGPRSYLLVWSECK
;
A
#
# COMPACT_ATOMS: atom_id res chain seq x y z
N MET A 1 -20.41 52.40 0.36
CA MET A 1 -19.31 52.59 -0.60
C MET A 1 -18.02 52.23 0.14
N THR A 2 -17.57 50.97 -0.01
CA THR A 2 -16.38 50.56 -0.81
C THR A 2 -15.07 51.09 -0.21
N GLY A 3 -14.09 50.27 0.16
CA GLY A 3 -13.89 48.84 -0.08
C GLY A 3 -12.75 48.24 0.75
N PHE A 4 -12.76 46.91 0.78
CA PHE A 4 -11.74 46.05 1.36
C PHE A 4 -10.51 45.99 0.44
N LEU A 5 -9.31 46.17 1.00
CA LEU A 5 -8.05 45.84 0.34
C LEU A 5 -7.67 44.41 0.72
N ILE A 6 -7.81 43.50 -0.24
CA ILE A 6 -7.31 42.13 -0.18
C ILE A 6 -5.83 42.17 -0.56
N GLY A 7 -4.96 41.94 0.44
CA GLY A 7 -3.54 41.69 0.22
C GLY A 7 -3.37 40.34 -0.47
N GLN A 8 -2.94 40.38 -1.74
CA GLN A 8 -2.52 39.20 -2.49
C GLN A 8 -1.27 38.61 -1.82
N ILE A 9 -1.43 37.45 -1.18
CA ILE A 9 -0.29 36.60 -0.80
C ILE A 9 0.17 35.94 -2.09
N PHE A 10 1.33 36.37 -2.57
CA PHE A 10 2.05 35.72 -3.65
C PHE A 10 2.40 34.29 -3.21
N TYR A 11 1.73 33.30 -3.80
CA TYR A 11 2.18 31.92 -3.82
C TYR A 11 3.51 31.89 -4.58
N SER A 12 4.62 31.85 -3.85
CA SER A 12 5.87 31.33 -4.41
C SER A 12 5.76 29.81 -4.39
N PRO A 13 5.81 29.11 -5.54
CA PRO A 13 5.99 27.68 -5.54
C PRO A 13 7.39 27.42 -4.99
N GLY A 14 7.47 27.10 -3.70
CA GLY A 14 8.70 26.64 -3.09
C GLY A 14 9.14 25.38 -3.82
N SER A 15 10.14 25.53 -4.67
CA SER A 15 10.99 24.46 -5.16
C SER A 15 11.67 23.79 -3.96
N GLN A 16 10.97 22.84 -3.34
CA GLN A 16 11.67 21.88 -2.49
C GLN A 16 12.52 21.02 -3.41
N GLY A 17 13.82 21.27 -3.32
CA GLY A 17 14.84 20.51 -4.02
C GLY A 17 14.58 19.02 -3.87
N SER A 18 14.46 18.37 -5.02
CA SER A 18 14.83 16.99 -5.22
C SER A 18 16.32 16.83 -4.88
N SER A 19 16.67 16.84 -3.59
CA SER A 19 17.90 16.20 -3.16
C SER A 19 17.73 14.73 -3.53
N GLY A 20 18.42 14.31 -4.60
CA GLY A 20 18.28 13.01 -5.22
C GLY A 20 18.29 11.90 -4.19
N VAL A 21 17.19 11.15 -4.13
CA VAL A 21 17.18 9.88 -3.42
C VAL A 21 17.99 8.93 -4.27
N THR A 22 19.07 8.47 -3.67
CA THR A 22 20.01 7.50 -4.21
C THR A 22 19.29 6.20 -4.50
N ASN A 23 18.97 5.95 -5.77
CA ASN A 23 18.82 4.60 -6.32
C ASN A 23 20.19 3.90 -6.20
N THR A 24 20.58 3.50 -5.01
CA THR A 24 21.83 2.79 -4.75
C THR A 24 21.55 1.36 -4.36
N CYS A 25 22.32 0.41 -4.89
CA CYS A 25 22.28 -0.99 -4.48
C CYS A 25 22.94 -1.24 -3.10
N GLN A 26 23.14 -0.19 -2.32
CA GLN A 26 23.68 -0.28 -0.97
C GLN A 26 22.56 0.04 0.01
N PRO A 27 21.88 -0.98 0.54
CA PRO A 27 20.79 -0.76 1.48
C PRO A 27 21.32 -0.12 2.77
N MET A 28 20.52 0.76 3.38
CA MET A 28 20.87 1.35 4.68
C MET A 28 20.81 0.32 5.81
N VAL A 29 19.99 -0.71 5.64
CA VAL A 29 19.86 -1.87 6.52
C VAL A 29 19.68 -3.08 5.64
N ASP A 30 20.47 -4.12 5.89
CA ASP A 30 20.31 -5.46 5.35
C ASP A 30 20.42 -6.42 6.54
N LYS A 31 19.31 -7.08 6.90
CA LYS A 31 19.25 -7.94 8.07
C LYS A 31 18.28 -9.10 7.90
N ASP A 32 18.77 -10.29 8.21
CA ASP A 32 17.97 -11.52 8.23
C ASP A 32 17.19 -11.66 9.54
N PHE A 33 15.98 -12.20 9.41
CA PHE A 33 15.04 -12.50 10.48
C PHE A 33 14.46 -13.90 10.30
N PRO A 34 14.09 -14.57 11.41
CA PRO A 34 13.46 -15.89 11.33
C PRO A 34 12.04 -15.85 10.74
N ASP A 35 11.33 -14.72 10.89
CA ASP A 35 9.93 -14.54 10.47
C ASP A 35 9.52 -13.04 10.45
N VAL A 36 8.28 -12.73 10.04
CA VAL A 36 7.76 -11.38 9.75
C VAL A 36 7.59 -10.52 10.99
N ALA A 37 7.04 -11.11 12.05
CA ALA A 37 6.81 -10.39 13.30
C ALA A 37 8.07 -9.70 13.87
N PRO A 38 9.23 -10.37 14.02
CA PRO A 38 10.43 -9.70 14.51
C PRO A 38 11.01 -8.67 13.54
N ALA A 39 10.80 -8.80 12.22
CA ALA A 39 11.20 -7.79 11.25
C ALA A 39 10.34 -6.52 11.39
N LEU A 40 9.02 -6.66 11.54
CA LEU A 40 8.11 -5.53 11.81
C LEU A 40 8.40 -4.88 13.17
N ASP A 41 8.66 -5.67 14.22
CA ASP A 41 9.06 -5.14 15.53
C ASP A 41 10.36 -4.33 15.45
N TYR A 42 11.29 -4.73 14.57
CA TYR A 42 12.52 -3.98 14.32
C TYR A 42 12.24 -2.64 13.64
N ILE A 43 11.38 -2.62 12.61
CA ILE A 43 10.93 -1.38 11.95
C ILE A 43 10.31 -0.43 12.98
N MET A 44 9.44 -0.92 13.85
CA MET A 44 8.74 -0.10 14.86
C MET A 44 9.66 0.50 15.92
N LYS A 45 10.86 -0.08 16.13
CA LYS A 45 11.88 0.42 17.08
C LYS A 45 12.92 1.31 16.41
N ALA A 46 12.91 1.45 15.09
CA ALA A 46 13.86 2.28 14.38
C ALA A 46 13.65 3.77 14.75
N LYS A 47 14.76 4.51 14.93
CA LYS A 47 14.71 5.94 15.30
C LYS A 47 13.95 6.81 14.30
N SER A 48 13.90 6.39 13.03
CA SER A 48 13.19 7.07 11.95
C SER A 48 11.67 6.86 11.99
N THR A 49 11.18 5.85 12.72
CA THR A 49 9.77 5.50 12.75
C THR A 49 9.00 6.47 13.65
N PRO A 50 7.98 7.17 13.13
CA PRO A 50 7.21 8.12 13.91
C PRO A 50 6.32 7.39 14.93
N VAL A 51 5.92 8.10 15.97
CA VAL A 51 4.97 7.58 16.97
C VAL A 51 3.62 7.34 16.29
N ASN A 52 3.06 6.14 16.43
CA ASN A 52 1.81 5.70 15.82
C ASN A 52 1.79 5.92 14.29
N PRO A 53 2.70 5.27 13.55
CA PRO A 53 2.78 5.44 12.10
C PRO A 53 1.58 4.80 11.42
N THR A 54 1.18 5.35 10.27
CA THR A 54 0.43 4.58 9.27
C THR A 54 1.39 3.61 8.61
N LEU A 55 1.03 2.32 8.55
CA LEU A 55 1.80 1.33 7.82
C LEU A 55 1.22 1.16 6.41
N ALA A 56 2.01 1.51 5.41
CA ALA A 56 1.67 1.42 4.01
C ALA A 56 2.34 0.19 3.43
N PHE A 57 1.56 -0.83 3.06
CA PHE A 57 2.07 -2.06 2.46
C PHE A 57 1.83 -2.06 0.96
N GLY A 58 2.91 -2.18 0.19
CA GLY A 58 2.88 -2.40 -1.25
C GLY A 58 2.97 -3.89 -1.56
N TYR A 59 2.13 -4.41 -2.45
CA TYR A 59 2.25 -5.79 -2.93
C TYR A 59 2.51 -5.84 -4.44
N THR A 60 3.35 -6.79 -4.86
CA THR A 60 3.53 -7.12 -6.27
C THR A 60 2.45 -8.09 -6.74
N HIS A 61 1.85 -7.85 -7.90
CA HIS A 61 0.89 -8.77 -8.50
C HIS A 61 1.56 -10.04 -9.02
N ARG A 62 0.86 -11.18 -8.95
CA ARG A 62 1.28 -12.42 -9.61
C ARG A 62 0.47 -12.66 -10.88
N GLU A 63 1.12 -13.28 -11.86
CA GLU A 63 0.51 -13.63 -13.16
C GLU A 63 -0.08 -15.06 -13.17
N ASP A 64 0.35 -15.93 -12.26
CA ASP A 64 -0.09 -17.34 -12.18
C ASP A 64 -0.20 -17.86 -10.73
N TYR A 65 -0.73 -19.07 -10.57
CA TYR A 65 -0.95 -19.73 -9.27
C TYR A 65 0.25 -20.56 -8.77
N ALA A 66 1.37 -20.59 -9.50
CA ALA A 66 2.45 -21.53 -9.21
C ALA A 66 3.22 -21.20 -7.92
N HIS A 67 3.07 -19.98 -7.42
CA HIS A 67 3.81 -19.46 -6.27
C HIS A 67 2.87 -18.85 -5.22
N ARG A 68 3.34 -18.81 -3.97
CA ARG A 68 2.68 -18.07 -2.87
C ARG A 68 2.43 -16.63 -3.31
N SER A 69 1.28 -16.05 -2.98
CA SER A 69 1.00 -14.65 -3.32
C SER A 69 1.34 -13.69 -2.17
N ALA A 70 1.67 -12.44 -2.50
CA ALA A 70 1.95 -11.41 -1.50
C ALA A 70 0.72 -11.13 -0.62
N ILE A 71 -0.48 -11.30 -1.18
CA ILE A 71 -1.76 -11.21 -0.47
C ILE A 71 -1.90 -12.34 0.56
N GLU A 72 -1.55 -13.57 0.18
CA GLU A 72 -1.53 -14.72 1.09
C GLU A 72 -0.54 -14.50 2.23
N ALA A 73 0.68 -14.05 1.92
CA ALA A 73 1.71 -13.75 2.91
C ALA A 73 1.29 -12.64 3.88
N PHE A 74 0.67 -11.57 3.35
CA PHE A 74 0.13 -10.51 4.17
C PHE A 74 -0.98 -11.03 5.12
N ALA A 75 -1.89 -11.84 4.60
CA ALA A 75 -3.00 -12.40 5.37
C ALA A 75 -2.52 -13.32 6.51
N SER A 76 -1.57 -14.21 6.25
CA SER A 76 -1.11 -15.17 7.27
C SER A 76 -0.10 -14.57 8.25
N ASP A 77 0.81 -13.73 7.77
CA ASP A 77 2.00 -13.36 8.55
C ASP A 77 1.89 -11.95 9.15
N ILE A 78 1.22 -11.02 8.45
CA ILE A 78 1.18 -9.59 8.82
C ILE A 78 -0.10 -9.23 9.58
N VAL A 79 -1.27 -9.71 9.16
CA VAL A 79 -2.55 -9.40 9.83
C VAL A 79 -2.54 -9.72 11.33
N PRO A 80 -2.04 -10.90 11.79
CA PRO A 80 -1.97 -11.17 13.23
C PRO A 80 -1.09 -10.17 13.99
N TRP A 81 0.02 -9.73 13.36
CA TRP A 81 0.91 -8.74 13.94
C TRP A 81 0.24 -7.36 14.02
N LEU A 82 -0.49 -6.95 12.98
CA LEU A 82 -1.25 -5.69 12.95
C LEU A 82 -2.25 -5.63 14.11
N ALA A 83 -3.03 -6.69 14.30
CA ALA A 83 -4.03 -6.78 15.37
C ALA A 83 -3.38 -6.73 16.77
N LYS A 84 -2.29 -7.49 16.98
CA LYS A 84 -1.51 -7.44 18.23
C LYS A 84 -1.02 -6.03 18.55
N ASN A 85 -0.72 -5.25 17.52
CA ASN A 85 -0.21 -3.88 17.62
C ASN A 85 -1.29 -2.79 17.46
N ARG A 86 -2.57 -3.14 17.57
CA ARG A 86 -3.73 -2.21 17.56
C ARG A 86 -3.87 -1.40 16.27
N TYR A 87 -3.50 -1.99 15.13
CA TYR A 87 -3.91 -1.50 13.83
C TYR A 87 -5.31 -2.05 13.54
N ASP A 88 -6.33 -1.35 14.03
CA ASP A 88 -7.73 -1.82 13.99
C ASP A 88 -8.45 -1.43 12.69
N ASP A 89 -7.81 -0.65 11.82
CA ASP A 89 -8.36 -0.17 10.55
C ASP A 89 -7.35 -0.38 9.41
N ILE A 90 -7.80 -0.95 8.28
CA ILE A 90 -7.02 -1.11 7.05
C ILE A 90 -7.76 -0.54 5.84
N VAL A 91 -7.04 0.24 5.02
CA VAL A 91 -7.54 0.73 3.72
C VAL A 91 -7.08 -0.24 2.62
N LEU A 92 -8.00 -0.68 1.78
CA LEU A 92 -7.72 -1.63 0.70
C LEU A 92 -7.98 -0.96 -0.66
N GLU A 93 -6.93 -0.89 -1.50
CA GLU A 93 -7.04 -0.36 -2.87
C GLU A 93 -8.04 -1.13 -3.73
N ILE A 94 -8.15 -2.44 -3.52
CA ILE A 94 -8.99 -3.29 -4.38
C ILE A 94 -10.48 -2.94 -4.33
N PHE A 95 -10.94 -2.28 -3.26
CA PHE A 95 -12.33 -1.86 -3.14
C PHE A 95 -12.50 -0.40 -3.56
N PRO A 96 -13.31 -0.14 -4.61
CA PRO A 96 -13.68 1.22 -5.00
C PRO A 96 -14.24 2.03 -3.83
N GLN A 97 -13.92 3.32 -3.81
CA GLN A 97 -14.50 4.27 -2.87
C GLN A 97 -15.87 4.73 -3.38
N GLY A 98 -16.90 4.53 -2.56
CA GLY A 98 -18.26 5.01 -2.86
C GLY A 98 -18.82 5.93 -1.78
N GLU A 99 -20.04 6.38 -2.02
CA GLU A 99 -20.91 6.99 -1.03
C GLU A 99 -21.48 5.93 -0.09
N ALA A 100 -21.85 6.31 1.15
CA ALA A 100 -22.38 5.36 2.13
C ALA A 100 -23.67 4.63 1.68
N THR A 101 -24.35 5.17 0.67
CA THR A 101 -25.54 4.56 0.06
C THR A 101 -25.23 3.52 -1.01
N ASP A 102 -23.98 3.45 -1.49
CA ASP A 102 -23.59 2.55 -2.55
C ASP A 102 -23.61 1.08 -2.09
N PRO A 103 -23.94 0.13 -2.99
CA PRO A 103 -24.01 -1.28 -2.64
C PRO A 103 -22.71 -1.81 -2.02
N LEU A 104 -21.56 -1.42 -2.58
CA LEU A 104 -20.26 -1.86 -2.08
C LEU A 104 -19.99 -1.36 -0.65
N GLU A 105 -20.22 -0.08 -0.36
CA GLU A 105 -19.99 0.50 0.97
C GLU A 105 -20.92 -0.12 2.03
N LYS A 106 -22.17 -0.43 1.65
CA LYS A 106 -23.10 -1.18 2.51
C LYS A 106 -22.59 -2.59 2.80
N GLU A 107 -22.07 -3.29 1.79
CA GLU A 107 -21.49 -4.62 1.98
C GLU A 107 -20.22 -4.59 2.83
N ILE A 108 -19.34 -3.59 2.65
CA ILE A 108 -18.16 -3.38 3.50
C ILE A 108 -18.58 -3.14 4.96
N ALA A 109 -19.58 -2.29 5.20
CA ALA A 109 -20.11 -2.05 6.54
C ALA A 109 -20.70 -3.32 7.17
N SER A 110 -21.44 -4.11 6.39
CA SER A 110 -22.00 -5.40 6.81
C SER A 110 -20.91 -6.44 7.09
N PHE A 111 -19.88 -6.51 6.24
CA PHE A 111 -18.74 -7.39 6.40
C PHE A 111 -17.99 -7.07 7.70
N ASN A 112 -17.71 -5.79 7.98
CA ASN A 112 -17.06 -5.35 9.22
C ASN A 112 -17.84 -5.76 10.49
N GLN A 113 -19.13 -6.06 10.39
CA GLN A 113 -19.97 -6.53 11.50
C GLN A 113 -20.11 -8.05 11.54
N THR A 114 -20.16 -8.71 10.38
CA THR A 114 -20.64 -10.10 10.26
C THR A 114 -19.61 -11.07 9.69
N GLY A 115 -18.53 -10.59 9.09
CA GLY A 115 -17.54 -11.40 8.38
C GLY A 115 -18.03 -11.98 7.05
N LYS A 116 -19.27 -11.66 6.63
CA LYS A 116 -19.86 -12.18 5.40
C LYS A 116 -19.41 -11.33 4.21
N ILE A 117 -18.69 -11.96 3.28
CA ILE A 117 -18.30 -11.34 2.01
C ILE A 117 -19.52 -11.32 1.09
N GLY A 118 -19.98 -10.13 0.74
CA GLY A 118 -21.13 -9.92 -0.13
C GLY A 118 -20.83 -10.16 -1.62
N GLN A 119 -21.86 -9.99 -2.47
CA GLN A 119 -21.73 -10.27 -3.90
C GLN A 119 -21.05 -9.11 -4.63
N GLU A 120 -21.31 -7.88 -4.20
CA GLU A 120 -20.68 -6.69 -4.75
C GLU A 120 -19.17 -6.70 -4.48
N MET A 121 -18.77 -7.00 -3.24
CA MET A 121 -17.36 -7.15 -2.88
C MET A 121 -16.64 -8.19 -3.75
N LYS A 122 -17.30 -9.31 -4.07
CA LYS A 122 -16.71 -10.39 -4.88
C LYS A 122 -16.43 -10.00 -6.32
N GLN A 123 -17.06 -8.94 -6.84
CA GLN A 123 -16.83 -8.47 -8.22
C GLN A 123 -15.48 -7.76 -8.37
N PHE A 124 -15.00 -7.12 -7.31
CA PHE A 124 -13.75 -6.35 -7.34
C PHE A 124 -12.51 -7.17 -6.99
N ILE A 125 -12.71 -8.34 -6.39
CA ILE A 125 -11.62 -9.25 -6.10
C ILE A 125 -11.11 -9.87 -7.43
N ASN A 126 -9.85 -9.59 -7.78
CA ASN A 126 -9.19 -10.14 -8.98
C ASN A 126 -9.30 -11.68 -9.03
N VAL A 127 -9.61 -12.21 -10.21
CA VAL A 127 -9.80 -13.65 -10.46
C VAL A 127 -8.59 -14.48 -10.03
N VAL A 128 -7.35 -14.04 -10.30
CA VAL A 128 -6.12 -14.83 -10.01
C VAL A 128 -5.82 -14.92 -8.51
N ASP A 129 -6.15 -13.88 -7.75
CA ASP A 129 -5.93 -13.85 -6.29
C ASP A 129 -7.22 -14.00 -5.50
N LYS A 130 -8.31 -14.46 -6.12
CA LYS A 130 -9.63 -14.45 -5.49
C LYS A 130 -9.67 -15.15 -4.15
N LYS A 131 -9.15 -16.37 -4.10
CA LYS A 131 -9.08 -17.15 -2.85
C LYS A 131 -8.19 -16.48 -1.80
N ASN A 132 -7.11 -15.81 -2.22
CA ASN A 132 -6.17 -15.15 -1.32
C ASN A 132 -6.77 -13.86 -0.74
N PHE A 133 -7.52 -13.10 -1.52
CA PHE A 133 -8.28 -11.96 -1.01
C PHE A 133 -9.44 -12.39 -0.11
N GLU A 134 -10.18 -13.44 -0.47
CA GLU A 134 -11.21 -14.00 0.43
C GLU A 134 -10.59 -14.47 1.76
N PHE A 135 -9.42 -15.10 1.72
CA PHE A 135 -8.65 -15.47 2.90
C PHE A 135 -8.17 -14.24 3.69
N LEU A 136 -7.63 -13.21 3.03
CA LEU A 136 -7.25 -11.94 3.64
C LEU A 136 -8.42 -11.30 4.40
N LEU A 137 -9.58 -11.19 3.75
CA LEU A 137 -10.78 -10.62 4.37
C LEU A 137 -11.16 -11.43 5.61
N MET A 138 -11.20 -12.75 5.51
CA MET A 138 -11.49 -13.60 6.66
C MET A 138 -10.50 -13.37 7.81
N MET A 139 -9.20 -13.31 7.52
CA MET A 139 -8.17 -13.04 8.53
C MET A 139 -8.34 -11.67 9.18
N LEU A 140 -8.60 -10.62 8.40
CA LEU A 140 -8.87 -9.28 8.92
C LEU A 140 -10.07 -9.29 9.87
N TRP A 141 -11.17 -9.93 9.49
CA TRP A 141 -12.37 -10.03 10.32
C TRP A 141 -12.14 -10.84 11.61
N ILE A 142 -11.51 -12.02 11.51
CA ILE A 142 -11.17 -12.86 12.68
C ILE A 142 -10.34 -12.07 13.70
N HIS A 143 -9.43 -11.24 13.20
CA HIS A 143 -8.56 -10.41 14.03
C HIS A 143 -9.18 -9.05 14.41
N GLY A 144 -10.42 -8.77 14.03
CA GLY A 144 -11.15 -7.56 14.40
C GLY A 144 -10.67 -6.28 13.69
N ILE A 145 -9.94 -6.41 12.58
CA ILE A 145 -9.47 -5.28 11.77
C ILE A 145 -10.55 -4.90 10.76
N LYS A 146 -10.99 -3.64 10.82
CA LYS A 146 -12.01 -3.11 9.92
C LYS A 146 -11.41 -2.73 8.59
N ILE A 147 -12.08 -3.10 7.51
CA ILE A 147 -11.70 -2.70 6.16
C ILE A 147 -12.39 -1.41 5.75
N HIS A 148 -11.70 -0.62 4.92
CA HIS A 148 -12.18 0.59 4.29
C HIS A 148 -11.78 0.61 2.81
N SER A 149 -12.64 1.16 1.97
CA SER A 149 -12.35 1.39 0.55
C SER A 149 -11.29 2.47 0.35
N GLY A 150 -10.44 2.29 -0.67
CA GLY A 150 -9.41 3.25 -1.09
C GLY A 150 -9.10 3.22 -2.59
N GLY A 151 -9.78 2.39 -3.37
CA GLY A 151 -9.57 2.26 -4.81
C GLY A 151 -10.11 3.41 -5.64
N VAL A 152 -10.42 3.13 -6.91
CA VAL A 152 -11.13 4.07 -7.80
C VAL A 152 -12.49 4.48 -7.24
N ASP A 153 -13.08 5.55 -7.75
CA ASP A 153 -14.46 5.92 -7.45
C ASP A 153 -15.42 4.84 -7.95
N TYR A 154 -16.42 4.49 -7.14
CA TYR A 154 -17.39 3.44 -7.45
C TYR A 154 -18.18 3.73 -8.74
N GLU A 155 -18.41 4.99 -9.07
CA GLU A 155 -19.07 5.40 -10.32
C GLU A 155 -18.22 5.09 -11.58
N ASN A 156 -16.90 5.03 -11.42
CA ASN A 156 -15.95 4.83 -12.52
C ASN A 156 -15.62 3.35 -12.77
N ILE A 157 -16.22 2.41 -12.04
CA ILE A 157 -15.84 0.98 -12.09
C ILE A 157 -15.96 0.36 -13.49
N ASN A 158 -16.99 0.77 -14.24
CA ASN A 158 -17.27 0.25 -15.58
C ASN A 158 -16.25 0.70 -16.62
N ASN A 159 -15.51 1.78 -16.33
CA ASN A 159 -14.50 2.32 -17.24
C ASN A 159 -13.07 1.89 -16.86
N THR A 160 -12.91 1.05 -15.83
CA THR A 160 -11.63 0.84 -15.16
C THR A 160 -11.36 -0.64 -14.86
N ILE A 161 -11.83 -1.15 -13.71
CA ILE A 161 -11.49 -2.47 -13.18
C ILE A 161 -12.15 -3.61 -13.97
N LEU A 162 -13.33 -3.36 -14.55
CA LEU A 162 -14.10 -4.36 -15.29
C LEU A 162 -13.83 -4.35 -16.80
N HIS A 163 -12.95 -3.45 -17.29
CA HIS A 163 -12.70 -3.26 -18.72
C HIS A 163 -11.27 -3.67 -19.12
N PRO A 164 -11.07 -4.72 -19.97
CA PRO A 164 -9.75 -5.29 -20.23
C PRO A 164 -8.85 -4.50 -21.19
N ASN A 165 -9.33 -3.39 -21.79
CA ASN A 165 -8.65 -2.68 -22.89
C ASN A 165 -8.43 -1.19 -22.60
N MET A 166 -7.85 -0.86 -21.46
CA MET A 166 -7.54 0.53 -21.11
C MET A 166 -6.32 1.06 -21.87
N THR A 167 -6.41 2.32 -22.30
CA THR A 167 -5.28 3.09 -22.83
C THR A 167 -4.33 3.51 -21.68
N SER A 168 -3.07 3.83 -22.01
CA SER A 168 -2.12 4.30 -21.00
C SER A 168 -2.58 5.55 -20.25
N GLN A 169 -3.33 6.44 -20.91
CA GLN A 169 -3.85 7.66 -20.29
C GLN A 169 -4.96 7.35 -19.26
N GLU A 170 -5.83 6.38 -19.55
CA GLU A 170 -6.85 5.90 -18.62
C GLU A 170 -6.23 5.22 -17.41
N VAL A 171 -5.20 4.38 -17.63
CA VAL A 171 -4.41 3.77 -16.54
C VAL A 171 -3.80 4.84 -15.63
N ASP A 172 -3.22 5.90 -16.19
CA ASP A 172 -2.65 6.98 -15.39
C ASP A 172 -3.70 7.79 -14.62
N GLN A 173 -4.92 7.95 -15.18
CA GLN A 173 -6.02 8.59 -14.49
C GLN A 173 -6.49 7.76 -13.29
N ILE A 174 -6.71 6.46 -13.51
CA ILE A 174 -7.07 5.49 -12.46
C ILE A 174 -6.07 5.51 -11.32
N ARG A 175 -4.78 5.47 -11.66
CA ARG A 175 -3.71 5.48 -10.66
C ARG A 175 -3.73 6.74 -9.79
N ARG A 176 -4.03 7.90 -10.36
CA ARG A 176 -4.18 9.16 -9.60
C ARG A 176 -5.44 9.13 -8.71
N GLU A 177 -6.50 8.52 -9.19
CA GLU A 177 -7.77 8.39 -8.47
C GLU A 177 -7.63 7.52 -7.23
N VAL A 178 -7.05 6.32 -7.38
CA VAL A 178 -6.66 5.44 -6.27
C VAL A 178 -5.82 6.19 -5.25
N ALA A 179 -4.79 6.92 -5.70
CA ALA A 179 -3.91 7.65 -4.82
C ALA A 179 -4.65 8.71 -3.98
N ARG A 180 -5.54 9.48 -4.63
CA ARG A 180 -6.37 10.49 -3.99
C ARG A 180 -7.32 9.86 -2.95
N ASN A 181 -8.00 8.79 -3.32
CA ASN A 181 -9.00 8.12 -2.49
C ASN A 181 -8.37 7.46 -1.26
N THR A 182 -7.31 6.68 -1.47
CA THR A 182 -6.53 6.09 -0.38
C THR A 182 -5.99 7.16 0.57
N ALA A 183 -5.39 8.24 0.07
CA ALA A 183 -4.89 9.33 0.90
C ALA A 183 -6.00 10.03 1.70
N GLY A 184 -7.16 10.26 1.07
CA GLY A 184 -8.34 10.84 1.70
C GLY A 184 -8.86 9.98 2.85
N ARG A 185 -9.00 8.67 2.63
CA ARG A 185 -9.45 7.71 3.65
C ARG A 185 -8.47 7.63 4.83
N ILE A 186 -7.17 7.50 4.57
CA ILE A 186 -6.14 7.49 5.60
C ILE A 186 -6.18 8.80 6.41
N SER A 187 -6.28 9.95 5.75
CA SER A 187 -6.35 11.25 6.41
C SER A 187 -7.56 11.37 7.34
N ALA A 188 -8.73 10.90 6.89
CA ALA A 188 -9.95 10.91 7.70
C ALA A 188 -9.83 10.01 8.95
N LEU A 189 -9.33 8.78 8.78
CA LEU A 189 -9.13 7.83 9.89
C LEU A 189 -8.12 8.37 10.91
N ARG A 190 -6.99 8.93 10.45
CA ARG A 190 -6.01 9.56 11.33
C ARG A 190 -6.55 10.80 12.05
N GLY A 191 -7.39 11.60 11.37
CA GLY A 191 -8.09 12.72 11.99
C GLY A 191 -8.99 12.30 13.16
N GLN A 192 -9.46 11.04 13.16
CA GLN A 192 -10.21 10.41 14.26
C GLN A 192 -9.31 9.73 15.30
N GLY A 193 -7.97 9.90 15.21
CA GLY A 193 -7.00 9.27 16.10
C GLY A 193 -6.83 7.76 15.86
N LYS A 194 -7.28 7.22 14.73
CA LYS A 194 -7.13 5.80 14.41
C LYS A 194 -5.71 5.47 13.98
N LYS A 195 -5.29 4.26 14.35
CA LYS A 195 -4.04 3.65 13.91
C LYS A 195 -4.34 2.77 12.71
N THR A 196 -3.83 3.16 11.56
CA THR A 196 -4.31 2.67 10.26
C THR A 196 -3.19 1.99 9.49
N ALA A 197 -3.51 0.89 8.83
CA ALA A 197 -2.69 0.28 7.79
C ALA A 197 -3.32 0.50 6.41
N SER A 198 -2.57 0.29 5.34
CA SER A 198 -3.12 0.19 3.99
C SER A 198 -2.43 -0.92 3.21
N LEU A 199 -3.16 -1.58 2.32
CA LEU A 199 -2.61 -2.57 1.38
C LEU A 199 -2.98 -2.16 -0.05
N ASN A 200 -1.95 -1.88 -0.85
CA ASN A 200 -2.06 -1.34 -2.20
C ASN A 200 -0.98 -1.98 -3.09
N GLY A 201 -1.03 -1.79 -4.41
CA GLY A 201 0.11 -2.10 -5.27
C GLY A 201 1.33 -1.26 -4.89
N CYS A 202 2.55 -1.84 -4.97
CA CYS A 202 3.81 -1.17 -4.61
C CYS A 202 3.93 0.26 -5.16
N LEU A 203 3.60 0.45 -6.43
CA LEU A 203 3.65 1.75 -7.11
C LEU A 203 2.84 2.87 -6.42
N HIS A 204 1.84 2.51 -5.61
CA HIS A 204 0.99 3.45 -4.87
C HIS A 204 1.56 3.84 -3.50
N THR A 205 2.47 3.05 -2.91
CA THR A 205 2.91 3.16 -1.51
C THR A 205 4.27 3.84 -1.31
N ASP A 206 5.11 3.94 -2.35
CA ASP A 206 6.46 4.50 -2.27
C ASP A 206 6.56 5.83 -1.48
N ILE A 207 7.41 5.91 -0.46
CA ILE A 207 7.79 7.19 0.14
C ILE A 207 8.75 7.94 -0.80
N TYR A 208 9.48 7.19 -1.63
CA TYR A 208 10.48 7.68 -2.56
C TYR A 208 10.16 7.30 -4.03
N PRO A 209 8.98 7.69 -4.55
CA PRO A 209 8.56 7.29 -5.89
C PRO A 209 9.48 7.88 -6.97
N THR A 210 9.64 7.14 -8.05
CA THR A 210 10.26 7.65 -9.28
C THR A 210 9.40 8.80 -9.87
N PRO A 211 9.97 9.67 -10.72
CA PRO A 211 9.18 10.71 -11.40
C PRO A 211 7.99 10.16 -12.21
N LYS A 212 8.09 8.92 -12.72
CA LYS A 212 7.03 8.25 -13.48
C LYS A 212 5.90 7.77 -12.57
N SER A 213 6.20 7.24 -11.38
CA SER A 213 5.19 6.76 -10.41
C SER A 213 4.65 7.87 -9.50
N LEU A 214 5.29 9.03 -9.45
CA LEU A 214 4.92 10.14 -8.56
C LEU A 214 3.41 10.50 -8.56
N PRO A 215 2.70 10.61 -9.71
CA PRO A 215 1.28 10.94 -9.70
C PRO A 215 0.39 9.87 -9.08
N ALA A 216 0.81 8.61 -9.15
CA ALA A 216 0.09 7.44 -8.66
C ALA A 216 0.31 7.18 -7.16
N ASN A 217 1.21 7.92 -6.52
CA ASN A 217 1.64 7.64 -5.16
C ASN A 217 0.78 8.37 -4.12
N PHE A 218 0.09 7.64 -3.25
CA PHE A 218 -0.83 8.27 -2.28
C PHE A 218 -0.09 9.06 -1.20
N VAL A 219 1.13 8.66 -0.82
CA VAL A 219 1.88 9.30 0.27
C VAL A 219 2.14 10.77 -0.03
N ARG A 220 2.34 11.11 -1.32
CA ARG A 220 2.53 12.49 -1.79
C ARG A 220 1.26 13.35 -1.74
N HIS A 221 0.09 12.72 -1.76
CA HIS A 221 -1.21 13.39 -1.66
C HIS A 221 -1.67 13.56 -0.20
N LEU A 222 -0.99 12.94 0.76
CA LEU A 222 -1.24 13.18 2.18
C LEU A 222 -0.76 14.57 2.61
N PRO A 223 -1.48 15.26 3.52
CA PRO A 223 -0.95 16.43 4.20
C PRO A 223 0.44 16.16 4.77
N VAL A 224 1.35 17.15 4.71
CA VAL A 224 2.77 16.97 5.09
C VAL A 224 2.93 16.37 6.50
N SER A 225 2.09 16.77 7.45
CA SER A 225 2.06 16.21 8.81
C SER A 225 1.74 14.71 8.83
N PHE A 226 0.85 14.26 7.95
CA PHE A 226 0.50 12.86 7.81
C PHE A 226 1.52 12.07 7.02
N GLY A 227 2.04 12.60 5.90
CA GLY A 227 3.06 11.93 5.08
C GLY A 227 4.36 11.66 5.84
N LYS A 228 4.76 12.54 6.77
CA LYS A 228 5.87 12.29 7.71
C LYS A 228 5.56 11.20 8.75
N GLY A 229 4.29 10.85 8.91
CA GLY A 229 3.79 9.81 9.80
C GLY A 229 3.61 8.43 9.14
N VAL A 230 4.02 8.25 7.87
CA VAL A 230 3.90 6.97 7.16
C VAL A 230 5.20 6.17 7.28
N VAL A 231 5.08 4.85 7.38
CA VAL A 231 6.15 3.88 7.15
C VAL A 231 5.68 2.97 6.03
N GLU A 232 6.52 2.80 5.01
CA GLU A 232 6.29 1.95 3.86
C GLU A 232 6.99 0.61 4.06
N VAL A 233 6.29 -0.47 3.70
CA VAL A 233 6.78 -1.84 3.79
C VAL A 233 6.29 -2.62 2.56
N ASP A 234 7.15 -2.77 1.57
CA ASP A 234 6.83 -3.45 0.33
C ASP A 234 7.11 -4.95 0.43
N LEU A 235 6.17 -5.75 -0.07
CA LEU A 235 6.15 -7.20 0.06
C LEU A 235 6.76 -7.84 -1.17
N THR A 236 7.89 -8.52 -0.98
CA THR A 236 8.63 -9.19 -2.03
C THR A 236 8.52 -10.70 -1.91
N ILE A 237 7.90 -11.34 -2.90
CA ILE A 237 7.96 -12.79 -3.05
C ILE A 237 8.91 -13.12 -4.20
N PRO A 238 10.09 -13.71 -3.93
CA PRO A 238 11.15 -13.90 -4.92
C PRO A 238 10.70 -14.48 -6.26
N GLU A 239 9.81 -15.48 -6.23
CA GLU A 239 9.37 -16.21 -7.42
C GLU A 239 8.44 -15.38 -8.32
N ILE A 240 7.72 -14.43 -7.73
CA ILE A 240 6.90 -13.45 -8.47
C ILE A 240 7.81 -12.32 -8.93
N SER A 241 8.63 -11.81 -8.03
CA SER A 241 9.50 -10.68 -8.30
C SER A 241 10.47 -11.00 -9.43
N THR A 242 11.05 -12.20 -9.51
CA THR A 242 12.09 -12.56 -10.51
C THR A 242 11.62 -12.68 -11.96
N LYS A 243 10.31 -12.62 -12.23
CA LYS A 243 9.77 -12.55 -13.59
C LYS A 243 9.68 -11.09 -14.05
N GLY A 244 10.07 -10.82 -15.30
CA GLY A 244 10.26 -9.46 -15.83
C GLY A 244 9.05 -8.53 -15.60
N ASN A 245 9.36 -7.27 -15.27
CA ASN A 245 8.48 -6.12 -14.96
C ASN A 245 8.02 -5.93 -13.51
N ALA A 246 7.97 -6.97 -12.65
CA ALA A 246 7.56 -6.78 -11.25
C ALA A 246 8.47 -5.82 -10.44
N TYR A 247 9.70 -5.61 -10.92
CA TYR A 247 10.69 -4.70 -10.35
C TYR A 247 10.61 -3.26 -10.84
N GLU A 248 9.91 -2.98 -11.94
CA GLU A 248 9.81 -1.59 -12.44
C GLU A 248 9.06 -0.69 -11.47
N ASP A 249 8.23 -1.31 -10.63
CA ASP A 249 7.39 -0.66 -9.65
C ASP A 249 8.05 -0.56 -8.25
N LEU A 250 9.25 -1.13 -8.06
CA LEU A 250 10.04 -0.97 -6.83
C LEU A 250 11.14 0.09 -7.03
N PRO A 251 11.44 0.93 -6.01
CA PRO A 251 12.37 2.06 -6.15
C PRO A 251 13.86 1.64 -6.09
N LEU A 252 14.24 0.58 -6.80
CA LEU A 252 15.63 0.07 -6.85
C LEU A 252 16.36 0.43 -8.14
N SER A 253 17.68 0.55 -8.04
CA SER A 253 18.53 0.77 -9.22
C SER A 253 18.55 -0.45 -10.13
N LYS A 254 18.61 -0.21 -11.45
CA LYS A 254 18.81 -1.25 -12.48
C LYS A 254 20.13 -2.04 -12.31
N GLN A 255 21.05 -1.55 -11.48
CA GLN A 255 22.32 -2.20 -11.19
C GLN A 255 22.23 -3.27 -10.08
N CYS A 256 21.09 -3.39 -9.41
CA CYS A 256 20.97 -4.28 -8.26
C CYS A 256 20.63 -5.70 -8.71
N GLN A 257 21.40 -6.69 -8.22
CA GLN A 257 21.09 -8.09 -8.46
C GLN A 257 20.08 -8.55 -7.42
N TRP A 258 18.80 -8.60 -7.77
CA TRP A 258 17.73 -8.93 -6.80
C TRP A 258 17.95 -10.23 -6.03
N LYS A 259 18.57 -11.22 -6.69
CA LYS A 259 18.89 -12.51 -6.08
C LYS A 259 19.77 -12.38 -4.83
N GLU A 260 20.54 -11.30 -4.70
CA GLU A 260 21.39 -11.05 -3.53
C GLU A 260 20.59 -10.70 -2.28
N PHE A 261 19.35 -10.20 -2.43
CA PHE A 261 18.46 -9.89 -1.30
C PHE A 261 17.59 -11.07 -0.87
N ILE A 262 17.58 -12.17 -1.61
CA ILE A 262 16.82 -13.37 -1.25
C ILE A 262 17.60 -14.11 -0.16
N PRO A 263 17.05 -14.24 1.07
CA PRO A 263 17.72 -15.00 2.13
C PRO A 263 17.60 -16.50 1.88
N ASN A 264 18.57 -17.26 2.38
CA ASN A 264 18.55 -18.73 2.29
C ASN A 264 17.43 -19.39 3.11
N SER A 265 16.89 -18.69 4.12
CA SER A 265 15.81 -19.15 4.99
C SER A 265 15.16 -17.97 5.71
N GLY A 266 13.86 -18.08 6.02
CA GLY A 266 13.13 -17.07 6.76
C GLY A 266 12.88 -15.86 5.88
N MET A 267 13.35 -14.69 6.31
CA MET A 267 13.18 -13.45 5.56
C MET A 267 14.25 -12.42 5.82
N ARG A 268 14.37 -11.46 4.91
CA ARG A 268 15.30 -10.35 4.97
C ARG A 268 14.53 -9.04 4.95
N LEU A 269 14.95 -8.12 5.82
CA LEU A 269 14.52 -6.73 5.78
C LEU A 269 15.60 -5.91 5.07
N VAL A 270 15.21 -5.23 4.01
CA VAL A 270 16.07 -4.30 3.27
C VAL A 270 15.52 -2.88 3.47
N SER A 271 16.35 -1.90 3.81
CA SER A 271 15.93 -0.49 3.90
C SER A 271 16.44 0.31 2.70
N GLU A 272 15.48 0.90 1.97
CA GLU A 272 15.71 1.75 0.80
C GLU A 272 15.87 3.23 1.18
N GLY A 273 15.38 3.59 2.37
CA GLY A 273 15.57 4.91 2.94
C GLY A 273 14.86 5.06 4.30
N PRO A 274 14.88 6.27 4.88
CA PRO A 274 14.17 6.54 6.12
C PRO A 274 12.67 6.19 6.04
N ARG A 275 12.25 5.17 6.79
CA ARG A 275 10.86 4.66 6.89
C ARG A 275 10.37 3.89 5.66
N SER A 276 11.26 3.50 4.74
CA SER A 276 10.93 2.73 3.54
C SER A 276 11.73 1.42 3.54
N TYR A 277 11.02 0.31 3.39
CA TYR A 277 11.53 -1.03 3.61
C TYR A 277 10.94 -2.05 2.64
N LEU A 278 11.74 -3.06 2.32
CA LEU A 278 11.31 -4.28 1.62
C LEU A 278 11.34 -5.45 2.62
N LEU A 279 10.27 -6.25 2.63
CA LEU A 279 10.26 -7.58 3.26
C LEU A 279 10.42 -8.63 2.17
N VAL A 280 11.57 -9.31 2.18
CA VAL A 280 11.95 -10.32 1.19
C VAL A 280 11.89 -11.70 1.85
N TRP A 281 10.96 -12.55 1.43
CA TRP A 281 10.89 -13.94 1.90
C TRP A 281 12.00 -14.78 1.23
N SER A 282 12.42 -15.86 1.88
CA SER A 282 13.23 -16.90 1.20
C SER A 282 12.38 -17.61 0.14
N GLU A 283 13.04 -18.14 -0.90
CA GLU A 283 12.38 -19.04 -1.86
C GLU A 283 11.74 -20.24 -1.12
N CYS A 284 10.50 -20.57 -1.49
CA CYS A 284 9.85 -21.79 -1.01
C CYS A 284 10.55 -22.99 -1.68
N LYS A 285 11.11 -23.89 -0.88
CA LYS A 285 11.65 -25.17 -1.37
C LYS A 285 10.57 -26.17 -1.73
#